data_AF-A0A6V8NJN1-F1
#
_entry.id   AF-A0A6V8NJN1-F1
#
_cell.length_a   1.000
_cell.length_b   1.000
_cell.length_c   1.000
_cell.angle_alpha   90.00
_cell.angle_beta   90.00
_cell.angle_gamma   90.00
#
_symmetry.space_group_name_H-M   'P 1'
#
loop_
_entity.id
_entity.type
_entity.pdbx_description
1 polymer ?
#
loop_
_entity_poly.entity_id
_entity_poly.type
_entity_poly.pdbx_seq_one_letter_code
_entity_poly.pdbx_strand_id
1 'polypeptide(L)' 'MPKDPVCGMDVAEEEAAATSVYNGTIYYFCAVGCKEKFDADPAAILKSARRRVPM' A
#
# COMPACT_ATOMS: atom_id res chain seq x y z
N MET A 1 5.05 -0.86 -10.98
CA MET A 1 3.75 -1.30 -10.44
C MET A 1 3.70 -1.01 -8.96
N PRO A 2 2.65 -0.32 -8.46
CA PRO A 2 2.37 -0.32 -7.04
C PRO A 2 2.19 -1.76 -6.58
N LYS A 3 2.63 -2.06 -5.36
CA LYS A 3 2.49 -3.40 -4.79
C LYS A 3 1.78 -3.21 -3.47
N ASP A 4 0.66 -3.90 -3.30
CA ASP A 4 -0.14 -3.80 -2.09
C ASP A 4 0.73 -4.33 -0.93
N PRO A 5 1.06 -3.48 0.05
CA PRO A 5 1.98 -3.88 1.12
C PRO A 5 1.30 -4.74 2.19
N VAL A 6 -0.03 -4.87 2.14
CA VAL A 6 -0.85 -5.66 3.07
C VAL A 6 -0.98 -7.11 2.61
N CYS A 7 -1.20 -7.32 1.30
CA CYS A 7 -1.39 -8.64 0.71
C CYS A 7 -0.13 -9.16 0.01
N GLY A 8 0.78 -8.27 -0.39
CA GLY A 8 1.95 -8.64 -1.20
C GLY A 8 1.62 -8.93 -2.67
N MET A 9 0.36 -8.76 -3.06
CA MET A 9 -0.09 -8.81 -4.45
C MET A 9 0.30 -7.53 -5.19
N ASP A 10 0.67 -7.69 -6.45
CA ASP A 10 0.87 -6.58 -7.36
C ASP A 10 -0.49 -5.96 -7.67
N VAL A 11 -0.68 -4.70 -7.27
CA VAL A 11 -1.93 -3.95 -7.47
C VAL A 11 -1.62 -2.82 -8.42
N ALA A 12 -2.23 -2.86 -9.60
CA ALA A 12 -2.19 -1.71 -10.47
C ALA A 12 -2.90 -0.53 -9.80
N GLU A 13 -2.37 0.66 -10.00
CA GLU A 13 -2.97 1.92 -9.54
C GLU A 13 -4.39 2.11 -10.11
N GLU A 14 -4.64 1.50 -11.27
CA GLU A 14 -5.93 1.44 -11.97
C GLU A 14 -6.90 0.39 -11.39
N GLU A 15 -6.36 -0.69 -10.77
CA GLU A 15 -7.12 -1.76 -10.10
C GLU A 15 -7.26 -1.53 -8.58
N ALA A 16 -6.72 -0.43 -8.08
CA ALA A 16 -6.77 -0.10 -6.68
C ALA A 16 -8.21 0.23 -6.25
N ALA A 17 -8.88 -0.70 -5.57
CA ALA A 17 -10.20 -0.46 -5.02
C ALA A 17 -10.19 0.60 -3.90
N ALA A 18 -9.03 0.84 -3.27
CA ALA A 18 -8.85 1.90 -2.29
C ALA A 18 -7.44 2.50 -2.37
N THR A 19 -7.32 3.77 -1.99
CA THR A 19 -6.03 4.45 -1.84
C THR A 19 -5.93 5.16 -0.49
N SER A 20 -4.72 5.33 0.01
CA SER A 20 -4.46 6.08 1.24
C SER A 20 -3.20 6.92 1.11
N VAL A 21 -3.24 8.13 1.64
CA VAL A 21 -2.09 9.06 1.59
C VAL A 21 -1.38 9.01 2.92
N TYR A 22 -0.13 8.56 2.93
CA TYR A 22 0.69 8.50 4.13
C TYR A 22 2.03 9.18 3.89
N ASN A 23 2.36 10.15 4.74
CA ASN A 23 3.63 10.89 4.68
C ASN A 23 3.91 11.54 3.30
N GLY A 24 2.85 12.02 2.63
CA GLY A 24 2.94 12.62 1.29
C GLY A 24 3.09 11.60 0.15
N THR A 25 3.05 10.30 0.44
CA THR A 25 3.08 9.23 -0.56
C THR A 25 1.68 8.62 -0.70
N ILE A 26 1.23 8.42 -1.93
CA ILE A 26 -0.05 7.76 -2.23
C ILE A 26 0.18 6.25 -2.29
N TYR A 27 -0.56 5.50 -1.48
CA TYR A 27 -0.56 4.05 -1.44
C TYR A 27 -1.85 3.51 -2.04
N TYR A 28 -1.72 2.43 -2.79
CA TYR A 28 -2.80 1.77 -3.52
C TYR A 28 -3.07 0.40 -2.88
N PHE A 29 -4.35 0.09 -2.68
CA PHE A 29 -4.81 -1.13 -2.03
C PHE A 29 -5.79 -1.88 -2.92
N CYS A 30 -5.64 -3.21 -2.94
CA CYS A 30 -6.51 -4.09 -3.71
C CYS A 30 -7.97 -4.05 -3.23
N ALA A 31 -8.19 -3.75 -1.95
CA ALA A 31 -9.49 -3.83 -1.31
C ALA A 31 -9.61 -2.85 -0.13
N VAL A 32 -10.86 -2.54 0.25
CA VAL A 32 -11.16 -1.74 1.44
C VAL A 32 -10.61 -2.39 2.72
N GLY A 33 -10.64 -3.73 2.81
CA GLY A 33 -10.04 -4.45 3.94
C GLY A 33 -8.52 -4.32 4.02
N CYS A 34 -7.82 -4.09 2.89
CA CYS A 34 -6.40 -3.74 2.92
C CYS A 34 -6.19 -2.32 3.45
N LYS A 35 -7.05 -1.37 3.08
CA LYS A 35 -7.02 -0.01 3.65
C LYS A 35 -7.22 -0.02 5.16
N GLU A 36 -8.18 -0.80 5.69
CA GLU A 36 -8.40 -0.90 7.14
C GLU A 36 -7.20 -1.50 7.88
N LYS A 37 -6.57 -2.55 7.32
CA LYS A 37 -5.34 -3.12 7.87
C LYS A 37 -4.16 -2.14 7.81
N PHE A 38 -4.10 -1.34 6.76
CA PHE A 38 -3.11 -0.27 6.65
C PHE A 38 -3.38 0.87 7.64
N ASP A 39 -4.63 1.22 7.91
CA ASP A 39 -4.98 2.23 8.92
C ASP A 39 -4.67 1.74 10.34
N ALA A 40 -4.87 0.45 10.59
CA ALA A 40 -4.56 -0.19 11.86
C ALA A 40 -3.06 -0.20 12.17
N ASP A 41 -2.19 -0.54 11.21
CA ASP A 41 -0.73 -0.45 11.38
C ASP A 41 0.01 -0.05 10.09
N PRO A 42 0.02 1.24 9.74
CA PRO A 42 0.65 1.68 8.50
C PRO A 42 2.17 1.51 8.59
N ALA A 43 2.77 1.65 9.76
CA ALA A 43 4.22 1.60 9.93
C ALA A 43 4.83 0.22 9.65
N ALA A 44 4.21 -0.88 10.11
CA ALA A 44 4.67 -2.24 9.85
C ALA A 44 4.49 -2.61 8.37
N ILE A 45 3.33 -2.24 7.80
CA ILE A 45 3.00 -2.48 6.41
C ILE A 45 3.96 -1.72 5.48
N LEU A 46 4.24 -0.45 5.79
CA LEU A 46 5.21 0.37 5.06
C LEU A 46 6.64 -0.10 5.24
N LYS A 47 7.03 -0.64 6.39
CA LYS A 47 8.36 -1.26 6.55
C LYS A 47 8.58 -2.41 5.56
N SER A 48 7.54 -3.22 5.32
CA SER A 48 7.59 -4.28 4.32
C SER A 48 7.59 -3.74 2.88
N ALA A 49 6.89 -2.63 2.63
CA ALA A 49 6.82 -1.97 1.32
C ALA A 49 8.09 -1.22 0.91
N ARG A 50 8.73 -0.55 1.87
CA ARG A 50 9.75 0.50 1.64
C ARG A 50 11.13 -0.03 1.25
N ARG A 51 11.26 -1.32 0.94
CA ARG A 51 12.55 -1.93 0.58
C ARG A 51 12.93 -1.78 -0.90
N ARG A 52 12.18 -1.04 -1.71
CA ARG A 52 12.48 -0.84 -3.15
C ARG A 52 12.17 0.58 -3.63
N VAL A 53 13.07 1.53 -3.34
CA VAL A 53 13.40 2.60 -4.30
C VAL A 53 14.91 2.87 -4.21
N PRO A 54 15.73 2.33 -5.12
CA PRO A 54 16.96 2.97 -5.51
C PRO A 54 16.69 3.99 -6.64
N MET A 55 17.12 5.24 -6.37
CA MET A 55 17.60 6.31 -7.27
C MET A 55 16.74 6.70 -8.48
#